data_AF-A0A7V5EZT5-F1
#
_entry.id   AF-A0A7V5EZT5-F1
#
_cell.length_a   1.000
_cell.length_b   1.000
_cell.length_c   1.000
_cell.angle_alpha   90.00
_cell.angle_beta   90.00
_cell.angle_gamma   90.00
#
_symmetry.space_group_name_H-M   'P 1'
#
loop_
_entity.id
_entity.type
_entity.pdbx_description
1 polymer ?
#
loop_
_entity_poly.entity_id
_entity_poly.type
_entity_poly.pdbx_seq_one_letter_code
_entity_poly.pdbx_strand_id
1 'polypeptide(L)'
;IWRFSRKHLTIPGLLIYMCADGAFAIRDPVRSHTVGADSESAGTLFFTREEVWDGLRSETGGKIRYLCNGLINDWINWQNNPGMSPFRTLERVLRRLSPPDLSHGDLGILKPGKPARIHGESRLIPTIAHSYGEIPVIYASASVRRIVAMAYLIVWTYEEHKAQAKLIREQPQKKLVILTDEIEAHLHPQWQRIILPALISVTDDLEPDIQTQFLMTTHSPLVMASAEPLFDTDRDRIFHLDLVQCGPSQGEVILEEPDFVRYGSANSWLMSDIFKLRHPYSTRAEQAMEDAKKLQLKDRVSQGEVQEVSERLIKYLPAHDTFWSRWTFFAEKHGAEL
;
A
#
# COMPACT_ATOMS: atom_id res chain seq x y z
N ILE A 1 -2.51 -32.74 6.26
CA ILE A 1 -2.20 -31.87 7.42
C ILE A 1 -0.68 -31.79 7.54
N TRP A 2 -0.09 -30.69 7.07
CA TRP A 2 1.35 -30.47 7.15
C TRP A 2 1.74 -30.25 8.62
N ARG A 3 2.60 -31.11 9.17
CA ARG A 3 3.13 -30.96 10.53
C ARG A 3 4.35 -30.03 10.47
N PHE A 4 4.16 -28.76 10.80
CA PHE A 4 5.26 -27.82 10.95
C PHE A 4 6.01 -28.08 12.27
N SER A 5 7.30 -28.40 12.18
CA SER A 5 8.23 -28.34 13.31
C SER A 5 8.48 -26.88 13.65
N ARG A 6 8.06 -26.43 14.84
CA ARG A 6 8.23 -25.05 15.35
C ARG A 6 9.68 -24.53 15.40
N LYS A 7 10.69 -25.35 15.12
CA LYS A 7 12.11 -25.01 15.39
C LYS A 7 12.87 -24.34 14.24
N HIS A 8 12.37 -24.32 13.00
CA HIS A 8 13.04 -23.60 11.91
C HIS A 8 12.03 -23.06 10.89
N LEU A 9 11.44 -21.89 11.17
CA LEU A 9 11.01 -20.98 10.10
C LEU A 9 12.25 -20.22 9.61
N THR A 10 13.14 -20.92 8.93
CA THR A 10 14.15 -20.28 8.09
C THR A 10 13.48 -19.94 6.78
N ILE A 11 12.81 -18.79 6.71
CA ILE A 11 12.70 -18.11 5.41
C ILE A 11 14.13 -17.69 5.09
N PRO A 12 14.83 -18.33 4.13
CA PRO A 12 16.18 -17.94 3.82
C PRO A 12 16.09 -16.65 3.01
N GLY A 13 16.29 -15.50 3.66
CA GLY A 13 16.22 -14.21 3.01
C GLY A 13 16.06 -13.06 3.97
N LEU A 14 16.27 -11.86 3.45
CA LEU A 14 15.96 -10.61 4.10
C LEU A 14 14.44 -10.42 4.11
N LEU A 15 13.85 -9.99 5.22
CA LEU A 15 12.42 -9.74 5.33
C LEU A 15 12.17 -8.30 5.75
N ILE A 16 11.30 -7.61 5.03
CA ILE A 16 10.79 -6.29 5.37
C ILE A 16 9.28 -6.43 5.56
N TYR A 17 8.78 -6.06 6.73
CA TYR A 17 7.37 -5.95 7.02
C TYR A 17 7.00 -4.49 7.28
N MET A 18 6.01 -4.01 6.54
CA MET A 18 5.51 -2.64 6.60
C MET A 18 4.07 -2.68 7.12
N CYS A 19 3.84 -2.13 8.31
CA CYS A 19 2.53 -2.12 8.94
C CYS A 19 1.65 -0.97 8.40
N ALA A 20 0.33 -1.14 8.48
CA ALA A 20 -0.63 -0.11 8.11
C ALA A 20 -0.41 1.21 8.88
N ASP A 21 -0.04 1.13 10.16
CA ASP A 21 0.25 2.27 11.05
C ASP A 21 1.61 2.95 10.78
N GLY A 22 2.42 2.45 9.85
CA GLY A 22 3.74 2.98 9.52
C GLY A 22 4.86 2.53 10.47
N ALA A 23 4.61 1.55 11.34
CA ALA A 23 5.67 0.76 11.97
C ALA A 23 6.30 -0.19 10.95
N PHE A 24 7.53 -0.63 11.21
CA PHE A 24 8.24 -1.55 10.34
C PHE A 24 8.96 -2.62 11.15
N ALA A 25 9.03 -3.83 10.60
CA ALA A 25 9.87 -4.88 11.14
C ALA A 25 10.82 -5.39 10.05
N ILE A 26 12.08 -5.55 10.39
CA ILE A 26 13.12 -6.02 9.48
C ILE A 26 13.75 -7.25 10.11
N ARG A 27 13.81 -8.36 9.38
CA ARG A 27 14.58 -9.54 9.79
C ARG A 27 15.72 -9.77 8.83
N ASP A 28 16.93 -9.68 9.37
CA ASP A 28 18.17 -9.92 8.66
C ASP A 28 18.90 -11.14 9.28
N PRO A 29 19.02 -12.26 8.54
CA PRO A 29 19.74 -13.44 8.99
C PRO A 29 21.18 -13.16 9.42
N VAL A 30 21.87 -12.24 8.76
CA VAL A 30 23.28 -11.89 9.05
C VAL A 30 23.41 -11.27 10.44
N ARG A 31 22.38 -10.56 10.91
CA ARG A 31 22.37 -9.98 12.25
C ARG A 31 22.20 -11.03 13.36
N SER A 32 21.56 -12.15 13.07
CA SER A 32 21.40 -13.24 14.05
C SER A 32 22.72 -13.90 14.46
N HIS A 33 23.76 -13.81 13.62
CA HIS A 33 25.10 -14.27 13.97
C HIS A 33 25.80 -13.36 15.00
N THR A 34 25.38 -12.10 15.10
CA THR A 34 26.00 -11.10 15.99
C THR A 34 25.36 -11.02 17.38
N VAL A 35 24.10 -11.42 17.50
CA VAL A 35 23.34 -11.48 18.75
C VAL A 35 23.15 -12.96 19.05
N GLY A 36 23.85 -13.50 20.05
CA GLY A 36 23.92 -14.94 20.32
C GLY A 36 22.59 -15.69 20.09
N ALA A 37 22.67 -16.85 19.45
CA ALA A 37 21.61 -17.59 18.76
C ALA A 37 20.38 -18.03 19.59
N ASP A 38 20.25 -17.60 20.85
CA ASP A 38 19.29 -18.13 21.82
C ASP A 38 18.04 -17.25 22.03
N SER A 39 17.84 -16.15 21.28
CA SER A 39 16.57 -15.40 21.30
C SER A 39 15.75 -15.61 20.03
N GLU A 40 14.45 -15.87 20.18
CA GLU A 40 13.49 -15.97 19.06
C GLU A 40 13.42 -14.69 18.20
N SER A 41 13.94 -13.57 18.73
CA SER A 41 14.05 -12.27 18.07
C SER A 41 15.42 -11.98 17.45
N ALA A 42 16.37 -12.93 17.48
CA ALA A 42 17.73 -12.71 17.00
C ALA A 42 17.73 -12.32 15.50
N GLY A 43 18.30 -11.15 15.21
CA GLY A 43 18.36 -10.60 13.86
C GLY A 43 17.12 -9.83 13.40
N THR A 44 16.13 -9.63 14.27
CA THR A 44 14.94 -8.81 13.96
C THR A 44 15.05 -7.42 14.59
N LEU A 45 14.73 -6.39 13.82
CA LEU A 45 14.59 -5.01 14.24
C LEU A 45 13.14 -4.60 14.13
N PHE A 46 12.61 -3.94 15.15
CA PHE A 46 11.29 -3.32 15.12
C PHE A 46 11.48 -1.81 15.19
N PHE A 47 10.78 -1.09 14.34
CA PHE A 47 10.78 0.36 14.26
C PHE A 47 9.37 0.83 14.52
N THR A 48 9.19 1.70 15.51
CA THR A 48 8.01 2.56 15.56
C THR A 48 8.04 3.55 14.39
N ARG A 49 6.90 4.19 14.13
CA ARG A 49 6.81 5.24 13.13
C ARG A 49 7.89 6.30 13.34
N GLU A 50 8.12 6.75 14.57
CA GLU A 50 9.09 7.80 14.92
C GLU A 50 10.53 7.31 14.73
N GLU A 51 10.85 6.07 15.12
CA GLU A 51 12.18 5.48 15.00
C GLU A 51 12.63 5.34 13.53
N VAL A 52 11.70 5.22 12.58
CA VAL A 52 12.03 5.29 11.15
C VAL A 52 12.64 6.65 10.78
N TRP A 53 12.10 7.74 11.33
CA TRP A 53 12.53 9.10 11.00
C TRP A 53 13.76 9.52 11.79
N ASP A 54 13.77 9.22 13.09
CA ASP A 54 14.76 9.74 14.04
C ASP A 54 15.87 8.73 14.39
N GLY A 55 15.66 7.46 14.08
CA GLY A 55 16.64 6.38 14.26
C GLY A 55 16.25 5.39 15.36
N LEU A 56 16.83 4.19 15.26
CA LEU A 56 16.62 3.09 16.20
C LEU A 56 17.87 2.91 17.05
N ARG A 57 17.67 2.87 18.37
CA ARG A 57 18.74 2.70 19.36
C ARG A 57 18.46 1.55 20.30
N SER A 58 19.51 0.86 20.72
CA SER A 58 19.46 -0.17 21.75
C SER A 58 20.33 0.25 22.92
N GLU A 59 19.79 0.13 24.13
CA GLU A 59 20.54 0.38 25.37
C GLU A 59 20.82 -0.95 26.07
N THR A 60 22.09 -1.26 26.30
CA THR A 60 22.48 -2.48 27.02
C THR A 60 23.67 -2.16 27.93
N GLY A 61 23.51 -2.43 29.22
CA GLY A 61 24.57 -2.17 30.22
C GLY A 61 25.00 -0.70 30.28
N GLY A 62 24.05 0.24 30.08
CA GLY A 62 24.31 1.70 30.10
C GLY A 62 25.04 2.23 28.85
N LYS A 63 25.25 1.41 27.82
CA LYS A 63 25.78 1.84 26.52
C LYS A 63 24.65 1.93 25.51
N ILE A 64 24.58 3.08 24.83
CA ILE A 64 23.67 3.31 23.71
C ILE A 64 24.36 2.87 22.42
N ARG A 65 23.74 1.95 21.69
CA ARG A 65 24.15 1.52 20.35
C ARG A 65 23.12 1.98 19.34
N TYR A 66 23.56 2.66 18.30
CA TYR A 66 22.72 3.01 17.16
C TYR A 66 22.60 1.80 16.24
N LEU A 67 21.37 1.34 16.00
CA LEU A 67 21.06 0.24 15.09
C LEU A 67 20.66 0.77 13.70
N CYS A 68 20.13 2.00 13.65
CA CYS A 68 19.79 2.79 12.47
C CYS A 68 19.87 4.28 12.83
N ASN A 69 20.40 5.15 11.96
CA ASN A 69 20.52 6.58 12.28
C ASN A 69 19.22 7.36 12.01
N GLY A 70 18.26 6.72 11.33
CA GLY A 70 16.98 7.30 10.96
C GLY A 70 17.02 8.05 9.63
N LEU A 71 15.87 8.13 8.97
CA LEU A 71 15.70 8.73 7.66
C LEU A 71 16.32 10.13 7.56
N ILE A 72 16.07 10.98 8.57
CA ILE A 72 16.52 12.37 8.54
C ILE A 72 18.05 12.44 8.47
N ASN A 73 18.75 11.69 9.31
CA ASN A 73 20.21 11.73 9.37
C ASN A 73 20.84 10.97 8.20
N ASP A 74 20.36 9.76 7.91
CA ASP A 74 20.93 8.93 6.85
C ASP A 74 20.74 9.56 5.47
N TRP A 75 19.58 10.18 5.20
CA TRP A 75 19.38 10.93 3.95
C TRP A 75 20.42 12.04 3.79
N ILE A 76 20.61 12.89 4.81
CA ILE A 76 21.59 13.99 4.75
C ILE A 76 23.01 13.46 4.59
N ASN A 77 23.36 12.39 5.32
CA ASN A 77 24.66 11.75 5.23
C ASN A 77 24.91 11.18 3.82
N TRP A 78 23.92 10.50 3.24
CA TRP A 78 24.01 9.95 1.89
C TRP A 78 24.10 11.06 0.84
N GLN A 79 23.30 12.12 0.98
CA GLN A 79 23.30 13.26 0.07
C GLN A 79 24.62 14.02 0.05
N ASN A 80 25.27 14.17 1.21
CA ASN A 80 26.57 14.83 1.33
C ASN A 80 27.74 13.96 0.84
N ASN A 81 27.52 12.65 0.66
CA ASN A 81 28.53 11.71 0.18
C ASN A 81 28.07 11.04 -1.13
N PRO A 82 27.90 11.79 -2.24
CA PRO A 82 27.31 11.29 -3.49
C PRO A 82 28.15 10.23 -4.22
N GLY A 83 29.36 9.94 -3.73
CA GLY A 83 30.17 8.79 -4.15
C GLY A 83 29.65 7.45 -3.59
N MET A 84 28.74 7.46 -2.61
CA MET A 84 28.11 6.27 -2.06
C MET A 84 26.89 5.85 -2.89
N SER A 85 26.68 4.53 -3.05
CA SER A 85 25.51 3.97 -3.75
C SER A 85 24.14 4.34 -3.16
N PRO A 86 23.94 4.45 -1.82
CA PRO A 86 22.59 4.53 -1.24
C PRO A 86 21.80 5.75 -1.71
N PHE A 87 22.43 6.92 -1.87
CA PHE A 87 21.70 8.13 -2.28
C PHE A 87 21.15 8.02 -3.70
N ARG A 88 21.96 7.50 -4.64
CA ARG A 88 21.52 7.31 -6.02
C ARG A 88 20.42 6.25 -6.12
N THR A 89 20.50 5.21 -5.31
CA THR A 89 19.43 4.20 -5.23
C THR A 89 18.17 4.84 -4.68
N LEU A 90 18.25 5.62 -3.59
CA LEU A 90 17.12 6.36 -3.03
C LEU A 90 16.47 7.30 -4.05
N GLU A 91 17.25 8.05 -4.84
CA GLU A 91 16.73 8.90 -5.90
C GLU A 91 15.92 8.13 -6.96
N ARG A 92 16.42 6.96 -7.39
CA ARG A 92 15.71 6.11 -8.36
C ARG A 92 14.43 5.52 -7.77
N VAL A 93 14.51 5.02 -6.53
CA VAL A 93 13.36 4.46 -5.80
C VAL A 93 12.27 5.52 -5.60
N LEU A 94 12.63 6.73 -5.14
CA LEU A 94 11.68 7.84 -5.00
C LEU A 94 11.03 8.20 -6.34
N ARG A 95 11.82 8.23 -7.43
CA ARG A 95 11.29 8.48 -8.77
C ARG A 95 10.30 7.41 -9.22
N ARG A 96 10.55 6.14 -8.94
CA ARG A 96 9.61 5.04 -9.28
C ARG A 96 8.34 5.07 -8.45
N LEU A 97 8.46 5.42 -7.17
CA LEU A 97 7.32 5.56 -6.25
C LEU A 97 6.58 6.89 -6.40
N SER A 98 7.01 7.76 -7.32
CA SER A 98 6.32 9.01 -7.62
C SER A 98 5.01 8.76 -8.36
N PRO A 99 3.97 9.61 -8.14
CA PRO A 99 2.71 9.47 -8.86
C PRO A 99 2.91 9.71 -10.37
N PRO A 100 2.12 9.04 -11.23
CA PRO A 100 2.34 9.01 -12.68
C PRO A 100 1.89 10.29 -13.40
N ASP A 101 0.98 11.06 -12.82
CA ASP A 101 0.32 12.17 -13.51
C ASP A 101 1.03 13.49 -13.24
N LEU A 102 2.03 13.78 -14.08
CA LEU A 102 2.76 15.06 -14.09
C LEU A 102 1.96 16.19 -14.74
N SER A 103 0.87 15.87 -15.44
CA SER A 103 0.05 16.81 -16.22
C SER A 103 -1.13 17.38 -15.43
N HIS A 104 -1.70 16.60 -14.50
CA HIS A 104 -2.90 16.99 -13.74
C HIS A 104 -2.76 16.78 -12.22
N GLY A 105 -1.61 16.31 -11.73
CA GLY A 105 -1.34 16.12 -10.30
C GLY A 105 -0.37 17.16 -9.73
N ASP A 106 -0.67 17.69 -8.55
CA ASP A 106 0.14 18.72 -7.88
C ASP A 106 1.48 18.18 -7.33
N LEU A 107 1.62 16.86 -7.19
CA LEU A 107 2.74 16.24 -6.48
C LEU A 107 4.00 16.10 -7.33
N GLY A 108 3.84 15.76 -8.62
CA GLY A 108 4.94 15.53 -9.56
C GLY A 108 5.92 14.41 -9.16
N ILE A 109 7.10 14.40 -9.78
CA ILE A 109 8.18 13.46 -9.43
C ILE A 109 8.79 13.90 -8.10
N LEU A 110 8.82 12.99 -7.12
CA LEU A 110 9.54 13.18 -5.87
C LEU A 110 11.04 13.19 -6.14
N LYS A 111 11.65 14.38 -6.07
CA LYS A 111 13.09 14.57 -6.22
C LYS A 111 13.68 15.14 -4.94
N PRO A 112 14.80 14.61 -4.44
CA PRO A 112 15.52 15.26 -3.35
C PRO A 112 15.89 16.71 -3.69
N GLY A 113 15.60 17.64 -2.78
CA GLY A 113 15.99 19.05 -2.86
C GLY A 113 17.21 19.35 -1.99
N LYS A 114 17.48 20.63 -1.73
CA LYS A 114 18.56 21.07 -0.84
C LYS A 114 18.12 20.96 0.62
N PRO A 115 18.95 20.39 1.51
CA PRO A 115 18.66 20.36 2.93
C PRO A 115 18.35 21.74 3.51
N ALA A 116 17.35 21.82 4.38
CA ALA A 116 16.93 23.07 5.00
C ALA A 116 16.95 22.96 6.52
N ARG A 117 17.13 24.10 7.20
CA ARG A 117 16.87 24.22 8.64
C ARG A 117 15.47 24.74 8.87
N ILE A 118 14.85 24.28 9.95
CA ILE A 118 13.55 24.77 10.40
C ILE A 118 13.68 25.46 11.76
N HIS A 119 12.68 26.25 12.13
CA HIS A 119 12.66 26.87 13.45
C HIS A 119 12.51 25.82 14.56
N GLY A 120 13.29 25.96 15.65
CA GLY A 120 13.22 25.06 16.82
C GLY A 120 14.01 23.75 16.70
N GLU A 121 14.64 23.48 15.56
CA GLU A 121 15.40 22.25 15.30
C GLU A 121 16.79 22.60 14.74
N SER A 122 17.83 21.95 15.25
CA SER A 122 19.22 22.21 14.82
C SER A 122 19.66 21.30 13.67
N ARG A 123 18.99 20.16 13.50
CA ARG A 123 19.25 19.19 12.43
C ARG A 123 18.96 19.79 11.06
N LEU A 124 19.76 19.39 10.08
CA LEU A 124 19.40 19.59 8.67
C LEU A 124 18.28 18.63 8.31
N ILE A 125 17.22 19.15 7.73
CA ILE A 125 16.05 18.37 7.33
C ILE A 125 16.11 18.15 5.82
N PRO A 126 15.98 16.91 5.33
CA PRO A 126 15.83 16.63 3.91
C PRO A 126 14.65 17.38 3.31
N THR A 127 14.75 17.75 2.05
CA THR A 127 13.65 18.40 1.33
C THR A 127 13.28 17.60 0.09
N ILE A 128 12.04 17.77 -0.36
CA ILE A 128 11.58 17.29 -1.66
C ILE A 128 11.30 18.50 -2.54
N ALA A 129 11.84 18.48 -3.74
CA ALA A 129 11.61 19.48 -4.76
C ALA A 129 10.30 19.18 -5.50
N HIS A 130 9.40 20.15 -5.48
CA HIS A 130 8.16 20.19 -6.26
C HIS A 130 8.23 21.31 -7.31
N SER A 131 7.23 21.38 -8.19
CA SER A 131 7.09 22.45 -9.19
C SER A 131 6.98 23.84 -8.56
N TYR A 132 6.46 23.92 -7.33
CA TYR A 132 6.20 25.16 -6.59
C TYR A 132 7.20 25.46 -5.46
N GLY A 133 8.24 24.63 -5.30
CA GLY A 133 9.31 24.87 -4.31
C GLY A 133 9.83 23.60 -3.64
N GLU A 134 10.83 23.78 -2.78
CA GLU A 134 11.41 22.72 -1.96
C GLU A 134 10.80 22.73 -0.55
N ILE A 135 10.28 21.58 -0.12
CA ILE A 135 9.58 21.46 1.17
C ILE A 135 10.35 20.48 2.08
N PRO A 136 10.65 20.85 3.34
CA PRO A 136 11.15 19.90 4.32
C PRO A 136 10.23 18.69 4.47
N VAL A 137 10.78 17.47 4.38
CA VAL A 137 10.02 16.20 4.35
C VAL A 137 9.08 16.02 5.54
N ILE A 138 9.43 16.61 6.68
CA ILE A 138 8.63 16.58 7.92
C ILE A 138 7.31 17.36 7.80
N TYR A 139 7.24 18.35 6.90
CA TYR A 139 6.03 19.14 6.62
C TYR A 139 5.24 18.61 5.42
N ALA A 140 5.72 17.53 4.79
CA ALA A 140 5.01 16.92 3.68
C ALA A 140 3.72 16.22 4.15
N SER A 141 2.81 16.00 3.20
CA SER A 141 1.54 15.31 3.48
C SER A 141 1.78 13.88 3.99
N ALA A 142 0.79 13.30 4.67
CA ALA A 142 0.88 11.93 5.20
C ALA A 142 1.24 10.90 4.11
N SER A 143 0.68 11.04 2.91
CA SER A 143 0.99 10.17 1.76
C SER A 143 2.46 10.30 1.32
N VAL A 144 2.97 11.52 1.17
CA VAL A 144 4.38 11.75 0.80
C VAL A 144 5.30 11.18 1.87
N ARG A 145 5.01 11.44 3.15
CA ARG A 145 5.77 10.92 4.28
C ARG A 145 5.82 9.39 4.28
N ARG A 146 4.69 8.72 4.00
CA ARG A 146 4.65 7.24 3.90
C ARG A 146 5.51 6.72 2.75
N ILE A 147 5.39 7.29 1.56
CA ILE A 147 6.20 6.89 0.39
C ILE A 147 7.70 7.09 0.66
N VAL A 148 8.06 8.21 1.26
CA VAL A 148 9.45 8.55 1.62
C VAL A 148 10.00 7.59 2.67
N ALA A 149 9.24 7.29 3.72
CA ALA A 149 9.62 6.32 4.74
C ALA A 149 9.82 4.92 4.15
N MET A 150 8.91 4.49 3.27
CA MET A 150 9.00 3.22 2.57
C MET A 150 10.22 3.16 1.65
N ALA A 151 10.45 4.19 0.83
CA ALA A 151 11.62 4.30 -0.04
C ALA A 151 12.93 4.21 0.76
N TYR A 152 13.02 5.00 1.83
CA TYR A 152 14.17 5.01 2.72
C TYR A 152 14.43 3.63 3.31
N LEU A 153 13.42 2.99 3.90
CA LEU A 153 13.61 1.71 4.58
C LEU A 153 13.97 0.59 3.62
N ILE A 154 13.38 0.54 2.42
CA ILE A 154 13.75 -0.46 1.41
C ILE A 154 15.25 -0.33 1.08
N VAL A 155 15.71 0.89 0.79
CA VAL A 155 17.12 1.16 0.46
C VAL A 155 18.04 0.91 1.66
N TRP A 156 17.69 1.45 2.81
CA TRP A 156 18.43 1.31 4.05
C TRP A 156 18.62 -0.16 4.42
N THR A 157 17.54 -0.96 4.38
CA THR A 157 17.58 -2.37 4.75
C THR A 157 18.62 -3.11 3.91
N TYR A 158 18.60 -2.92 2.60
CA TYR A 158 19.50 -3.64 1.71
C TYR A 158 20.95 -3.15 1.81
N GLU A 159 21.17 -1.84 1.93
CA GLU A 159 22.52 -1.28 2.10
C GLU A 159 23.15 -1.66 3.43
N GLU A 160 22.37 -1.62 4.52
CA GLU A 160 22.81 -2.05 5.84
C GLU A 160 23.10 -3.56 5.87
N HIS A 161 22.25 -4.36 5.21
CA HIS A 161 22.49 -5.79 5.07
C HIS A 161 23.81 -6.09 4.37
N LYS A 162 24.12 -5.41 3.25
CA LYS A 162 25.40 -5.53 2.55
C LYS A 162 26.57 -5.15 3.46
N ALA A 163 26.43 -4.09 4.24
CA ALA A 163 27.46 -3.65 5.18
C ALA A 163 27.73 -4.70 6.27
N GLN A 164 26.68 -5.24 6.89
CA GLN A 164 26.80 -6.27 7.93
C GLN A 164 27.36 -7.59 7.38
N ALA A 165 26.91 -8.02 6.20
CA ALA A 165 27.40 -9.24 5.55
C ALA A 165 28.92 -9.15 5.31
N LYS A 166 29.39 -7.98 4.84
CA LYS A 166 30.80 -7.72 4.63
C LYS A 166 31.63 -7.78 5.93
N LEU A 167 31.09 -7.30 7.05
CA LEU A 167 31.77 -7.34 8.35
C LEU A 167 32.00 -8.77 8.84
N ILE A 168 31.03 -9.66 8.62
CA ILE A 168 31.14 -11.09 8.97
C ILE A 168 31.75 -11.95 7.85
N ARG A 169 32.15 -11.33 6.73
CA ARG A 169 32.74 -11.96 5.54
C ARG A 169 31.83 -12.99 4.86
N GLU A 170 30.54 -12.72 4.85
CA GLU A 170 29.53 -13.48 4.12
C GLU A 170 29.06 -12.74 2.87
N GLN A 171 28.43 -13.47 1.95
CA GLN A 171 27.78 -12.88 0.78
C GLN A 171 26.41 -12.32 1.17
N PRO A 172 26.01 -11.14 0.64
CA PRO A 172 24.67 -10.63 0.83
C PRO A 172 23.59 -11.62 0.36
N GLN A 173 22.47 -11.64 1.07
CA GLN A 173 21.29 -12.41 0.72
C GLN A 173 20.73 -11.94 -0.62
N LYS A 174 20.45 -12.90 -1.50
CA LYS A 174 19.80 -12.67 -2.80
C LYS A 174 18.29 -12.88 -2.77
N LYS A 175 17.71 -13.12 -1.60
CA LYS A 175 16.28 -13.34 -1.41
C LYS A 175 15.72 -12.27 -0.51
N LEU A 176 14.66 -11.62 -0.95
CA LEU A 176 13.97 -10.57 -0.24
C LEU A 176 12.48 -10.91 -0.16
N VAL A 177 11.89 -10.81 1.02
CA VAL A 177 10.44 -10.91 1.22
C VAL A 177 9.94 -9.56 1.70
N ILE A 178 9.00 -8.96 0.97
CA ILE A 178 8.35 -7.72 1.37
C ILE A 178 6.91 -8.04 1.73
N LEU A 179 6.58 -7.83 3.00
CA LEU A 179 5.24 -7.89 3.53
C LEU A 179 4.71 -6.47 3.71
N THR A 180 3.51 -6.20 3.24
CA THR A 180 2.87 -4.89 3.43
C THR A 180 1.42 -5.07 3.83
N ASP A 181 1.06 -4.51 4.98
CA ASP A 181 -0.32 -4.42 5.41
C ASP A 181 -0.92 -3.08 4.97
N GLU A 182 -2.12 -3.13 4.38
CA GLU A 182 -2.82 -2.01 3.77
C GLU A 182 -1.86 -1.15 2.93
N ILE A 183 -1.41 -1.69 1.80
CA ILE A 183 -0.44 -1.01 0.92
C ILE A 183 -0.90 0.41 0.51
N GLU A 184 -2.21 0.64 0.43
CA GLU A 184 -2.86 1.91 0.15
C GLU A 184 -2.97 2.87 1.34
N ALA A 185 -2.70 2.44 2.58
CA ALA A 185 -3.06 3.21 3.77
C ALA A 185 -2.47 4.62 3.71
N HIS A 186 -3.33 5.62 3.93
CA HIS A 186 -2.98 7.05 3.81
C HIS A 186 -2.43 7.48 2.43
N LEU A 187 -2.55 6.69 1.37
CA LEU A 187 -2.15 7.07 0.00
C LEU A 187 -3.31 7.71 -0.77
N HIS A 188 -2.99 8.81 -1.47
CA HIS A 188 -3.88 9.43 -2.43
C HIS A 188 -4.28 8.44 -3.55
N PRO A 189 -5.50 8.49 -4.12
CA PRO A 189 -5.94 7.59 -5.20
C PRO A 189 -4.99 7.49 -6.41
N GLN A 190 -4.29 8.57 -6.76
CA GLN A 190 -3.27 8.54 -7.81
C GLN A 190 -2.12 7.58 -7.48
N TRP A 191 -1.70 7.48 -6.22
CA TRP A 191 -0.72 6.50 -5.77
C TRP A 191 -1.30 5.10 -5.68
N GLN A 192 -2.55 4.93 -5.25
CA GLN A 192 -3.15 3.59 -5.15
C GLN A 192 -3.15 2.85 -6.49
N ARG A 193 -3.25 3.59 -7.60
CA ARG A 193 -3.21 3.05 -8.97
C ARG A 193 -1.82 2.61 -9.45
N ILE A 194 -0.75 2.94 -8.73
CA ILE A 194 0.62 2.65 -9.17
C ILE A 194 1.51 2.03 -8.11
N ILE A 195 1.09 2.03 -6.83
CA ILE A 195 1.96 1.67 -5.72
C ILE A 195 2.51 0.25 -5.85
N LEU A 196 1.67 -0.70 -6.27
CA LEU A 196 2.06 -2.08 -6.51
C LEU A 196 3.06 -2.21 -7.68
N PRO A 197 2.77 -1.76 -8.92
CA PRO A 197 3.76 -1.79 -10.00
C PRO A 197 5.07 -1.08 -9.63
N ALA A 198 4.96 0.07 -8.96
CA ALA A 198 6.10 0.86 -8.56
C ALA A 198 7.01 0.08 -7.59
N LEU A 199 6.43 -0.56 -6.55
CA LEU A 199 7.18 -1.39 -5.60
C LEU A 199 7.84 -2.60 -6.25
N ILE A 200 7.14 -3.29 -7.17
CA ILE A 200 7.74 -4.39 -7.93
C ILE A 200 8.98 -3.88 -8.67
N SER A 201 8.86 -2.75 -9.36
CA SER A 201 9.94 -2.16 -10.15
C SER A 201 11.10 -1.55 -9.32
N VAL A 202 10.89 -1.30 -8.02
CA VAL A 202 11.94 -0.82 -7.10
C VAL A 202 12.98 -1.90 -6.85
N THR A 203 12.61 -3.17 -6.91
CA THR A 203 13.54 -4.29 -6.67
C THR A 203 14.67 -4.33 -7.70
N ASP A 204 14.39 -3.93 -8.95
CA ASP A 204 15.36 -3.80 -10.02
C ASP A 204 16.47 -2.78 -9.72
N ASP A 205 16.17 -1.77 -8.89
CA ASP A 205 17.13 -0.72 -8.52
C ASP A 205 18.01 -1.11 -7.34
N LEU A 206 17.64 -2.13 -6.56
CA LEU A 206 18.39 -2.58 -5.38
C LEU A 206 19.60 -3.42 -5.77
N GLU A 207 19.38 -4.49 -6.53
CA GLU A 207 20.43 -5.38 -7.05
C GLU A 207 19.85 -6.23 -8.19
N PRO A 208 20.55 -6.39 -9.34
CA PRO A 208 20.00 -7.09 -10.50
C PRO A 208 19.59 -8.57 -10.27
N ASP A 209 20.25 -9.25 -9.34
CA ASP A 209 20.07 -10.68 -9.08
C ASP A 209 19.12 -10.99 -7.90
N ILE A 210 18.49 -9.97 -7.31
CA ILE A 210 17.65 -10.18 -6.12
C ILE A 210 16.32 -10.82 -6.49
N GLN A 211 16.01 -11.96 -5.86
CA GLN A 211 14.72 -12.61 -5.97
C GLN A 211 13.80 -12.06 -4.89
N THR A 212 12.73 -11.39 -5.31
CA THR A 212 11.79 -10.76 -4.38
C THR A 212 10.44 -11.47 -4.40
N GLN A 213 9.91 -11.75 -3.22
CA GLN A 213 8.53 -12.21 -3.02
C GLN A 213 7.74 -11.11 -2.29
N PHE A 214 6.56 -10.80 -2.79
CA PHE A 214 5.65 -9.84 -2.19
C PHE A 214 4.48 -10.55 -1.53
N LEU A 215 4.11 -10.12 -0.32
CA LEU A 215 2.85 -10.47 0.32
C LEU A 215 2.17 -9.18 0.76
N MET A 216 1.05 -8.84 0.16
CA MET A 216 0.39 -7.55 0.35
C MET A 216 -1.07 -7.74 0.70
N THR A 217 -1.58 -6.91 1.60
CA THR A 217 -3.01 -6.78 1.86
C THR A 217 -3.49 -5.42 1.35
N THR A 218 -4.75 -5.37 0.93
CA THR A 218 -5.39 -4.14 0.46
C THR A 218 -6.90 -4.24 0.60
N HIS A 219 -7.52 -3.13 0.97
CA HIS A 219 -8.94 -2.87 0.86
C HIS A 219 -9.27 -1.94 -0.32
N SER A 220 -8.28 -1.64 -1.18
CA SER A 220 -8.46 -0.71 -2.29
C SER A 220 -8.79 -1.42 -3.60
N PRO A 221 -9.97 -1.16 -4.20
CA PRO A 221 -10.25 -1.63 -5.55
C PRO A 221 -9.34 -0.97 -6.60
N LEU A 222 -8.74 0.18 -6.29
CA LEU A 222 -7.77 0.85 -7.19
C LEU A 222 -6.44 0.09 -7.25
N VAL A 223 -5.99 -0.44 -6.11
CA VAL A 223 -4.82 -1.31 -6.06
C VAL A 223 -5.09 -2.59 -6.85
N MET A 224 -6.26 -3.21 -6.65
CA MET A 224 -6.63 -4.43 -7.39
C MET A 224 -6.71 -4.19 -8.91
N ALA A 225 -7.34 -3.10 -9.35
CA ALA A 225 -7.35 -2.73 -10.76
C ALA A 225 -5.93 -2.50 -11.32
N SER A 226 -5.01 -1.94 -10.51
CA SER A 226 -3.62 -1.75 -10.93
C SER A 226 -2.80 -3.05 -11.02
N ALA A 227 -3.23 -4.11 -10.34
CA ALA A 227 -2.57 -5.41 -10.35
C ALA A 227 -2.86 -6.21 -11.63
N GLU A 228 -4.04 -6.03 -12.23
CA GLU A 228 -4.49 -6.85 -13.38
C GLU A 228 -3.51 -6.99 -14.55
N PRO A 229 -2.79 -5.94 -14.98
CA PRO A 229 -1.84 -6.05 -16.09
C PRO A 229 -0.55 -6.80 -15.71
N LEU A 230 -0.25 -6.89 -14.42
CA LEU A 230 0.99 -7.47 -13.89
C LEU A 230 0.79 -8.91 -13.41
N PHE A 231 -0.44 -9.29 -13.09
CA PHE A 231 -0.77 -10.57 -12.49
C PHE A 231 -0.47 -11.74 -13.45
N ASP A 232 0.41 -12.63 -12.99
CA ASP A 232 0.79 -13.88 -13.66
C ASP A 232 0.06 -15.05 -12.98
N THR A 233 -0.88 -15.68 -13.68
CA THR A 233 -1.69 -16.78 -13.13
C THR A 233 -0.89 -18.02 -12.74
N ASP A 234 0.34 -18.19 -13.24
CA ASP A 234 1.19 -19.34 -12.90
C ASP A 234 1.98 -19.10 -11.61
N ARG A 235 2.18 -17.84 -11.21
CA ARG A 235 3.08 -17.43 -10.12
C ARG A 235 2.37 -16.71 -8.98
N ASP A 236 1.37 -15.92 -9.32
CA ASP A 236 0.67 -15.06 -8.40
C ASP A 236 -0.60 -15.74 -7.89
N ARG A 237 -0.97 -15.37 -6.66
CA ARG A 237 -2.16 -15.86 -5.97
C ARG A 237 -2.86 -14.70 -5.29
N ILE A 238 -4.18 -14.76 -5.29
CA ILE A 238 -5.04 -13.85 -4.55
C ILE A 238 -5.69 -14.63 -3.41
N PHE A 239 -5.73 -14.01 -2.24
CA PHE A 239 -6.40 -14.58 -1.08
C PHE A 239 -7.44 -13.59 -0.59
N HIS A 240 -8.60 -14.11 -0.19
CA HIS A 240 -9.71 -13.35 0.34
C HIS A 240 -9.98 -13.79 1.78
N LEU A 241 -9.85 -12.85 2.71
CA LEU A 241 -10.23 -13.05 4.11
C LEU A 241 -11.69 -12.70 4.29
N ASP A 242 -12.51 -13.68 4.66
CA ASP A 242 -13.96 -13.52 4.83
C ASP A 242 -14.42 -13.96 6.21
N LEU A 243 -15.54 -13.40 6.68
CA LEU A 243 -16.17 -13.79 7.93
C LEU A 243 -17.46 -14.54 7.62
N VAL A 244 -17.44 -15.86 7.80
CA VAL A 244 -18.62 -16.72 7.59
C VAL A 244 -19.33 -16.93 8.92
N GLN A 245 -20.66 -16.77 8.89
CA GLN A 245 -21.50 -17.00 10.05
C GLN A 245 -21.81 -18.50 10.19
N CYS A 246 -21.31 -19.14 11.24
CA CYS A 246 -21.53 -20.58 11.51
C CYS A 246 -22.68 -20.83 12.52
N GLY A 247 -23.37 -19.78 12.98
CA GLY A 247 -24.53 -19.86 13.88
C GLY A 247 -25.02 -18.48 14.33
N PRO A 248 -26.01 -18.36 15.24
CA PRO A 248 -26.59 -17.06 15.63
C PRO A 248 -25.58 -16.07 16.25
N SER A 249 -24.49 -16.57 16.83
CA SER A 249 -23.53 -15.76 17.60
C SER A 249 -22.06 -16.12 17.34
N GLN A 250 -21.78 -16.93 16.32
CA GLN A 250 -20.44 -17.44 16.04
C GLN A 250 -20.07 -17.17 14.58
N GLY A 251 -19.07 -16.33 14.38
CA GLY A 251 -18.40 -16.12 13.10
C GLY A 251 -17.05 -16.83 13.08
N GLU A 252 -16.68 -17.37 11.93
CA GLU A 252 -15.38 -17.96 11.66
C GLU A 252 -14.72 -17.18 10.53
N VAL A 253 -13.46 -16.78 10.72
CA VAL A 253 -12.67 -16.14 9.65
C VAL A 253 -12.09 -17.25 8.79
N ILE A 254 -12.41 -17.22 7.51
CA ILE A 254 -11.88 -18.14 6.51
C ILE A 254 -10.93 -17.41 5.57
N LEU A 255 -9.98 -18.16 5.03
CA LEU A 255 -9.07 -17.70 3.97
C LEU A 255 -9.41 -18.47 2.70
N GLU A 256 -9.98 -17.78 1.74
CA GLU A 256 -10.31 -18.32 0.42
C GLU A 256 -9.20 -17.98 -0.58
N GLU A 257 -8.98 -18.85 -1.56
CA GLU A 257 -8.07 -18.63 -2.69
C GLU A 257 -8.92 -18.63 -3.97
N PRO A 258 -9.64 -17.54 -4.28
CA PRO A 258 -10.44 -17.47 -5.50
C PRO A 258 -9.54 -17.38 -6.74
N ASP A 259 -10.08 -17.82 -7.89
CA ASP A 259 -9.41 -17.60 -9.18
C ASP A 259 -9.31 -16.09 -9.47
N PHE A 260 -8.15 -15.65 -9.97
CA PHE A 260 -7.98 -14.26 -10.35
C PHE A 260 -8.72 -13.95 -11.66
N VAL A 261 -9.69 -13.04 -11.59
CA VAL A 261 -10.45 -12.54 -12.74
C VAL A 261 -10.20 -11.04 -12.89
N ARG A 262 -10.06 -10.59 -14.15
CA ARG A 262 -9.95 -9.17 -14.48
C ARG A 262 -11.33 -8.51 -14.48
N TYR A 263 -11.52 -7.52 -13.62
CA TYR A 263 -12.74 -6.70 -13.53
C TYR A 263 -12.57 -5.35 -14.27
N GLY A 264 -11.34 -4.94 -14.56
CA GLY A 264 -10.96 -3.74 -15.28
C GLY A 264 -11.05 -2.46 -14.44
N SER A 265 -12.27 -2.05 -14.08
CA SER A 265 -12.50 -0.80 -13.37
C SER A 265 -12.58 -0.99 -11.85
N ALA A 266 -12.26 0.05 -11.08
CA ALA A 266 -12.44 0.03 -9.63
C ALA A 266 -13.92 -0.21 -9.24
N ASN A 267 -14.88 0.32 -10.02
CA ASN A 267 -16.30 0.08 -9.78
C ASN A 267 -16.67 -1.39 -10.00
N SER A 268 -16.11 -2.02 -11.02
CA SER A 268 -16.28 -3.45 -11.26
C SER A 268 -15.66 -4.30 -10.15
N TRP A 269 -14.48 -3.90 -9.65
CA TRP A 269 -13.85 -4.53 -8.48
C TRP A 269 -14.71 -4.40 -7.23
N LEU A 270 -15.29 -3.22 -6.96
CA LEU A 270 -16.21 -3.04 -5.83
C LEU A 270 -17.37 -4.04 -5.89
N MET A 271 -17.88 -4.33 -7.09
CA MET A 271 -18.97 -5.28 -7.31
C MET A 271 -18.54 -6.75 -7.45
N SER A 272 -17.24 -7.05 -7.32
CA SER A 272 -16.72 -8.42 -7.37
C SER A 272 -17.13 -9.25 -6.16
N ASP A 273 -16.94 -10.57 -6.24
CA ASP A 273 -17.16 -11.47 -5.10
C ASP A 273 -16.18 -11.26 -3.94
N ILE A 274 -15.10 -10.49 -4.17
CA ILE A 274 -14.11 -10.13 -3.15
C ILE A 274 -14.58 -8.93 -2.33
N PHE A 275 -15.10 -7.88 -2.98
CA PHE A 275 -15.57 -6.67 -2.28
C PHE A 275 -17.05 -6.71 -1.92
N LYS A 276 -17.86 -7.48 -2.66
CA LYS A 276 -19.27 -7.79 -2.42
C LYS A 276 -20.19 -6.56 -2.31
N LEU A 277 -19.82 -5.40 -2.89
CA LEU A 277 -20.77 -4.30 -3.01
C LEU A 277 -21.81 -4.62 -4.07
N ARG A 278 -23.07 -4.28 -3.82
CA ARG A 278 -24.13 -4.42 -4.83
C ARG A 278 -24.02 -3.36 -5.91
N HIS A 279 -23.58 -2.16 -5.51
CA HIS A 279 -23.52 -0.97 -6.33
C HIS A 279 -22.33 -0.10 -5.90
N PRO A 280 -21.59 0.52 -6.84
CA PRO A 280 -20.48 1.42 -6.53
C PRO A 280 -20.96 2.85 -6.20
N TYR A 281 -22.21 3.01 -5.81
CA TYR A 281 -22.86 4.30 -5.61
C TYR A 281 -23.03 4.62 -4.12
N SER A 282 -23.45 5.85 -3.80
CA SER A 282 -23.86 6.18 -2.43
C SER A 282 -25.01 5.28 -1.97
N THR A 283 -25.10 5.04 -0.65
CA THR A 283 -26.17 4.21 -0.06
C THR A 283 -27.58 4.66 -0.43
N ARG A 284 -27.79 5.98 -0.61
CA ARG A 284 -29.09 6.54 -1.05
C ARG A 284 -29.38 6.26 -2.51
N ALA A 285 -28.38 6.36 -3.37
CA ALA A 285 -28.51 6.01 -4.79
C ALA A 285 -28.77 4.51 -4.94
N GLU A 286 -28.03 3.67 -4.22
CA GLU A 286 -28.25 2.22 -4.19
C GLU A 286 -29.69 1.88 -3.79
N GLN A 287 -30.21 2.47 -2.72
CA GLN A 287 -31.59 2.22 -2.30
C GLN A 287 -32.61 2.64 -3.37
N ALA A 288 -32.41 3.79 -4.02
CA ALA A 288 -33.29 4.26 -5.09
C ALA A 288 -33.24 3.30 -6.30
N MET A 289 -32.06 2.82 -6.67
CA MET A 289 -31.88 1.85 -7.76
C MET A 289 -32.51 0.50 -7.43
N GLU A 290 -32.40 0.01 -6.20
CA GLU A 290 -33.03 -1.24 -5.78
C GLU A 290 -34.55 -1.14 -5.70
N ASP A 291 -35.08 -0.01 -5.23
CA ASP A 291 -36.52 0.25 -5.25
C ASP A 291 -37.05 0.33 -6.68
N ALA A 292 -36.30 0.98 -7.59
CA ALA A 292 -36.60 1.01 -9.02
C ALA A 292 -36.64 -0.39 -9.63
N LYS A 293 -35.64 -1.23 -9.38
CA LYS A 293 -35.63 -2.63 -9.83
C LYS A 293 -36.81 -3.43 -9.28
N LYS A 294 -37.16 -3.25 -8.00
CA LYS A 294 -38.34 -3.91 -7.40
C LYS A 294 -39.64 -3.47 -8.06
N LEU A 295 -39.80 -2.19 -8.37
CA LEU A 295 -40.97 -1.69 -9.10
C LEU A 295 -41.06 -2.29 -10.51
N GLN A 296 -39.94 -2.43 -11.21
CA GLN A 296 -39.89 -3.05 -12.54
C GLN A 296 -40.32 -4.52 -12.55
N LEU A 297 -40.20 -5.21 -11.41
CA LEU A 297 -40.58 -6.62 -11.25
C LEU A 297 -42.03 -6.81 -10.77
N LYS A 298 -42.74 -5.75 -10.36
CA LYS A 298 -44.14 -5.84 -9.91
C LYS A 298 -45.09 -5.91 -11.11
N ASP A 299 -46.12 -6.76 -11.02
CA ASP A 299 -47.16 -6.89 -12.06
C ASP A 299 -48.09 -5.66 -12.17
N ARG A 300 -48.30 -4.95 -11.06
CA ARG A 300 -49.12 -3.72 -10.99
C ARG A 300 -48.35 -2.65 -10.27
N VAL A 301 -48.21 -1.50 -10.92
CA VAL A 301 -47.43 -0.37 -10.43
C VAL A 301 -48.26 0.90 -10.56
N SER A 302 -48.30 1.71 -9.51
CA SER A 302 -48.97 3.01 -9.54
C SER A 302 -48.04 4.10 -10.08
N GLN A 303 -48.60 5.07 -10.80
CA GLN A 303 -47.86 6.24 -11.29
C GLN A 303 -47.15 6.98 -10.16
N GLY A 304 -47.79 7.09 -8.98
CA GLY A 304 -47.21 7.74 -7.81
C GLY A 304 -45.95 7.05 -7.28
N GLU A 305 -45.92 5.71 -7.22
CA GLU A 305 -44.72 4.96 -6.83
C GLU A 305 -43.57 5.17 -7.82
N VAL A 306 -43.89 5.21 -9.13
CA VAL A 306 -42.88 5.43 -10.18
C VAL A 306 -42.35 6.86 -10.11
N GLN A 307 -43.22 7.85 -9.89
CA GLN A 307 -42.82 9.25 -9.74
C GLN A 307 -41.91 9.43 -8.52
N GLU A 308 -42.28 8.87 -7.36
CA GLU A 308 -41.49 8.97 -6.13
C GLU A 308 -40.09 8.36 -6.29
N VAL A 309 -39.98 7.18 -6.92
CA VAL A 309 -38.68 6.57 -7.21
C VAL A 309 -37.90 7.38 -8.22
N SER A 310 -38.56 7.91 -9.26
CA SER A 310 -37.93 8.77 -10.27
C SER A 310 -37.31 10.02 -9.66
N GLU A 311 -38.04 10.73 -8.79
CA GLU A 311 -37.54 11.90 -8.06
C GLU A 311 -36.31 11.58 -7.21
N ARG A 312 -36.31 10.42 -6.53
CA ARG A 312 -35.13 9.95 -5.77
C ARG A 312 -33.95 9.62 -6.69
N LEU A 313 -34.19 9.00 -7.84
CA LEU A 313 -33.13 8.73 -8.81
C LEU A 313 -32.54 10.02 -9.37
N ILE A 314 -33.37 11.02 -9.73
CA ILE A 314 -32.91 12.34 -10.20
C ILE A 314 -32.06 13.03 -9.14
N LYS A 315 -32.46 12.91 -7.87
CA LYS A 315 -31.75 13.51 -6.74
C LYS A 315 -30.38 12.86 -6.47
N TYR A 316 -30.24 11.55 -6.70
CA TYR A 316 -29.05 10.80 -6.26
C TYR A 316 -28.17 10.27 -7.39
N LEU A 317 -28.65 10.25 -8.63
CA LEU A 317 -27.88 9.82 -9.80
C LEU A 317 -27.56 11.00 -10.73
N PRO A 318 -26.38 10.99 -11.37
CA PRO A 318 -26.06 11.98 -12.39
C PRO A 318 -26.90 11.79 -13.64
N ALA A 319 -27.17 12.86 -14.38
CA ALA A 319 -28.01 12.82 -15.59
C ALA A 319 -27.49 11.90 -16.71
N HIS A 320 -26.18 11.63 -16.74
CA HIS A 320 -25.54 10.77 -17.74
C HIS A 320 -25.37 9.31 -17.27
N ASP A 321 -25.96 8.93 -16.14
CA ASP A 321 -25.84 7.58 -15.61
C ASP A 321 -26.44 6.54 -16.57
N THR A 322 -25.75 5.42 -16.76
CA THR A 322 -26.22 4.33 -17.62
C THR A 322 -27.54 3.71 -17.16
N PHE A 323 -27.88 3.83 -15.87
CA PHE A 323 -29.13 3.33 -15.31
C PHE A 323 -30.36 3.99 -15.96
N TRP A 324 -30.27 5.26 -16.38
CA TRP A 324 -31.37 5.99 -17.01
C TRP A 324 -31.89 5.28 -18.26
N SER A 325 -31.00 4.68 -19.05
CA SER A 325 -31.39 3.92 -20.25
C SER A 325 -32.43 2.82 -19.98
N ARG A 326 -32.41 2.23 -18.77
CA ARG A 326 -33.35 1.19 -18.35
C ARG A 326 -34.57 1.76 -17.64
N TRP A 327 -34.41 2.88 -16.94
CA TRP A 327 -35.47 3.47 -16.13
C TRP A 327 -36.42 4.35 -16.95
N THR A 328 -35.91 5.19 -17.84
CA THR A 328 -36.72 6.17 -18.59
C THR A 328 -37.88 5.52 -19.34
N PHE A 329 -37.60 4.43 -20.06
CA PHE A 329 -38.64 3.70 -20.78
C PHE A 329 -39.73 3.13 -19.85
N PHE A 330 -39.34 2.65 -18.67
CA PHE A 330 -40.30 2.13 -17.68
C PHE A 330 -41.12 3.26 -17.05
N ALA A 331 -40.48 4.39 -16.74
CA ALA A 331 -41.11 5.56 -16.15
C ALA A 331 -42.15 6.18 -17.07
N GLU A 332 -41.80 6.40 -18.34
CA GLU A 332 -42.72 6.94 -19.37
C GLU A 332 -43.93 6.02 -19.59
N LYS A 333 -43.72 4.70 -19.65
CA LYS A 333 -44.81 3.73 -19.81
C LYS A 333 -45.84 3.79 -18.68
N HIS A 334 -45.43 4.20 -17.48
CA HIS A 334 -46.29 4.31 -16.30
C HIS A 334 -46.67 5.77 -15.99
N GLY A 335 -46.43 6.70 -16.92
CA GLY A 335 -46.87 8.09 -16.84
C GLY A 335 -46.10 8.98 -15.87
N ALA A 336 -44.88 8.60 -15.47
CA ALA A 336 -44.02 9.46 -14.66
C ALA A 336 -43.35 10.53 -15.54
N GLU A 337 -43.24 11.75 -15.02
CA GLU A 337 -42.49 12.86 -15.64
C GLU A 337 -41.08 12.91 -15.06
N LEU A 338 -40.07 12.82 -15.93
CA LEU A 338 -38.64 12.78 -15.61
C LEU A 338 -37.94 14.12 -15.81
#